data_AF-A0A4U9D0C8-F1
#
_entry.id   AF-A0A4U9D0C8-F1
#
_cell.length_a   1.000
_cell.length_b   1.000
_cell.length_c   1.000
_cell.angle_alpha   90.00
_cell.angle_beta   90.00
_cell.angle_gamma   90.00
#
_symmetry.space_group_name_H-M   'P 1'
#
loop_
_entity.id
_entity.type
_entity.pdbx_description
1 polymer ?
#
loop_
_entity_poly.entity_id
_entity_poly.type
_entity_poly.pdbx_seq_one_letter_code
_entity_poly.pdbx_strand_id
1 'polypeptide(L)'
;MWGFYPLEVCVLSVSAALESLRGCLNDEFPASSGTRIFDVSFPLHDAFDPLLWCGHQPQWPQFYWQQRSGDEELAALGAVKTFSSLAEAQRFYSISSIRTCVFAA
;
A
#
# COMPACT_ATOMS: atom_id res chain seq x y z
N MET A 1 -25.64 32.15 15.58
CA MET A 1 -25.24 30.75 15.82
C MET A 1 -24.93 30.16 14.45
N TRP A 2 -23.69 30.35 13.98
CA TRP A 2 -23.26 29.90 12.66
C TRP A 2 -22.61 28.53 12.85
N GLY A 3 -23.30 27.49 12.42
CA GLY A 3 -22.76 26.13 12.39
C GLY A 3 -21.75 26.04 11.27
N PHE A 4 -20.47 25.96 11.64
CA PHE A 4 -19.45 25.44 10.75
C PHE A 4 -19.68 23.94 10.66
N TYR A 5 -20.28 23.48 9.55
CA TYR A 5 -20.12 22.09 9.15
C TYR A 5 -18.68 21.98 8.66
N PRO A 6 -17.79 21.22 9.30
CA PRO A 6 -16.57 20.82 8.63
C PRO A 6 -17.04 19.90 7.50
N LEU A 7 -17.17 20.46 6.30
CA LEU A 7 -16.85 19.68 5.12
C LEU A 7 -15.39 19.32 5.33
N GLU A 8 -15.14 18.15 5.93
CA GLU A 8 -13.87 17.46 5.87
C GLU A 8 -13.59 17.19 4.39
N VAL A 9 -13.11 18.23 3.71
CA VAL A 9 -12.18 18.06 2.62
C VAL A 9 -10.95 17.48 3.31
N CYS A 10 -10.97 16.17 3.54
CA CYS A 10 -9.77 15.44 3.89
C CYS A 10 -8.81 15.72 2.74
N VAL A 11 -7.87 16.62 2.97
CA VAL A 11 -6.65 16.70 2.18
C VAL A 11 -5.91 15.40 2.52
N LEU A 12 -6.35 14.32 1.90
CA LEU A 12 -5.87 12.97 2.18
C LEU A 12 -4.42 12.97 1.69
N SER A 13 -3.48 13.09 2.63
CA SER A 13 -2.03 12.98 2.46
C SER A 13 -1.59 11.52 2.69
N VAL A 14 -0.35 11.15 2.32
CA VAL A 14 0.18 9.81 2.66
C VAL A 14 0.12 9.57 4.16
N SER A 15 0.31 10.60 4.97
CA SER A 15 0.14 10.55 6.42
C SER A 15 -1.30 10.17 6.83
N ALA A 16 -2.32 10.73 6.17
CA ALA A 16 -3.72 10.36 6.43
C ALA A 16 -4.02 8.91 6.04
N ALA A 17 -3.45 8.42 4.94
CA ALA A 17 -3.56 7.02 4.54
C ALA A 17 -2.90 6.08 5.57
N LEU A 18 -1.71 6.44 6.07
CA LEU A 18 -1.01 5.69 7.13
C LEU A 18 -1.78 5.70 8.46
N GLU A 19 -2.44 6.81 8.80
CA GLU A 19 -3.32 6.92 9.97
C GLU A 19 -4.49 5.93 9.86
N SER A 20 -5.15 5.88 8.69
CA SER A 20 -6.22 4.91 8.41
C SER A 20 -5.73 3.47 8.48
N LEU A 21 -4.57 3.18 7.88
CA LEU A 21 -3.94 1.86 7.95
C LEU A 21 -3.64 1.45 9.40
N ARG A 22 -3.13 2.38 10.21
CA ARG A 22 -2.89 2.16 11.64
C ARG A 22 -4.18 1.84 12.39
N GLY A 23 -5.30 2.48 12.04
CA GLY A 23 -6.62 2.13 12.55
C GLY A 23 -6.97 0.66 12.27
N CYS A 24 -6.86 0.21 11.02
CA CYS A 24 -7.11 -1.17 10.64
C CYS A 24 -6.17 -2.18 11.32
N LEU A 25 -4.92 -1.79 11.59
CA LEU A 25 -3.94 -2.63 12.28
C LEU A 25 -4.14 -2.68 13.80
N ASN A 26 -4.95 -1.80 14.38
CA ASN A 26 -5.27 -1.82 15.81
C ASN A 26 -6.51 -2.68 16.13
N ASP A 27 -7.27 -3.09 15.11
CA ASP A 27 -8.39 -4.02 15.27
C ASP A 27 -7.93 -5.43 15.68
N GLU A 28 -8.85 -6.22 16.22
CA GLU A 28 -8.55 -7.57 16.70
C GLU A 28 -8.24 -8.52 15.54
N PHE A 29 -7.10 -9.23 15.65
CA PHE A 29 -6.71 -10.29 14.72
C PHE A 29 -7.09 -11.66 15.28
N PRO A 30 -7.64 -12.56 14.45
CA PRO A 30 -7.89 -13.92 14.87
C PRO A 30 -6.56 -14.62 15.19
N ALA A 31 -6.55 -15.47 16.21
CA ALA A 31 -5.37 -16.27 16.57
C ALA A 31 -5.04 -17.38 15.55
N SER A 32 -5.86 -17.55 14.50
CA SER A 32 -5.63 -18.51 13.43
C SER A 32 -4.65 -17.97 12.39
N SER A 33 -3.85 -18.86 11.79
CA SER A 33 -2.93 -18.50 10.71
C SER A 33 -3.71 -18.10 9.45
N GLY A 34 -3.28 -17.02 8.79
CA GLY A 34 -3.91 -16.56 7.55
C GLY A 34 -3.18 -15.38 6.92
N THR A 35 -3.76 -14.83 5.86
CA THR A 35 -3.29 -13.61 5.19
C THR A 35 -4.44 -12.62 5.09
N ARG A 36 -4.15 -11.33 5.33
CA ARG A 36 -5.09 -10.23 5.16
C ARG A 36 -4.45 -9.17 4.28
N ILE A 37 -5.27 -8.51 3.46
CA ILE A 37 -4.87 -7.37 2.65
C ILE A 37 -5.65 -6.16 3.16
N PHE A 38 -4.93 -5.08 3.46
CA PHE A 38 -5.51 -3.79 3.77
C PHE A 38 -5.31 -2.88 2.56
N ASP A 39 -6.40 -2.38 2.02
CA ASP A 39 -6.39 -1.40 0.93
C ASP A 39 -6.90 -0.07 1.49
N VAL A 40 -6.09 0.96 1.35
CA VAL A 40 -6.40 2.32 1.81
C VAL A 40 -6.21 3.25 0.64
N SER A 41 -7.30 3.86 0.20
CA SER A 41 -7.27 4.84 -0.86
C SER A 41 -6.54 6.10 -0.40
N PHE A 42 -5.62 6.57 -1.23
CA PHE A 42 -4.92 7.84 -1.08
C PHE A 42 -5.02 8.59 -2.41
N PRO A 43 -5.60 9.80 -2.45
CA PRO A 43 -5.66 10.56 -3.69
C PRO A 43 -4.26 11.03 -4.04
N LEU A 44 -3.88 10.71 -5.27
CA LEU A 44 -2.70 11.26 -5.91
C LEU A 44 -3.01 12.73 -6.20
N HIS A 45 -2.72 13.60 -5.25
CA HIS A 45 -2.50 15.00 -5.57
C HIS A 45 -1.20 15.07 -6.40
N ASP A 46 -1.14 15.93 -7.43
CA ASP A 46 -0.01 16.07 -8.39
C ASP A 46 1.40 16.28 -7.76
N ALA A 47 1.50 16.30 -6.43
CA ALA A 47 2.72 16.53 -5.66
C ALA A 47 3.32 15.26 -5.02
N PHE A 48 2.69 14.08 -5.12
CA PHE A 48 3.28 12.85 -4.56
C PHE A 48 4.19 12.15 -5.58
N ASP A 49 5.48 12.04 -5.25
CA ASP A 49 6.48 11.30 -6.02
C ASP A 49 6.80 9.97 -5.31
N PRO A 50 6.31 8.82 -5.83
CA PRO A 50 6.50 7.51 -5.21
C PRO A 50 7.97 7.07 -5.20
N LEU A 51 8.76 7.44 -6.21
CA LEU A 51 10.17 7.09 -6.32
C LEU A 51 10.98 7.83 -5.25
N LEU A 52 10.78 9.14 -5.13
CA LEU A 52 11.42 9.97 -4.11
C LEU A 52 11.03 9.50 -2.71
N TRP A 53 9.73 9.23 -2.48
CA TRP A 53 9.26 8.69 -1.21
C TRP A 53 9.94 7.37 -0.86
N CYS A 54 10.05 6.43 -1.80
CA CYS A 54 10.67 5.12 -1.59
C CYS A 54 12.16 5.26 -1.23
N GLY A 55 12.90 6.10 -1.96
CA GLY A 55 14.33 6.33 -1.73
C GLY A 55 14.66 7.01 -0.39
N HIS A 56 13.70 7.71 0.21
CA HIS A 56 13.86 8.30 1.55
C HIS A 56 13.58 7.32 2.70
N GLN A 57 13.06 6.12 2.42
CA GLN A 57 12.76 5.16 3.47
C GLN A 57 14.04 4.49 3.98
N PRO A 58 14.19 4.29 5.30
CA PRO A 58 15.33 3.55 5.87
C PRO A 58 15.19 2.03 5.70
N GLN A 59 13.99 1.54 5.39
CA GLN A 59 13.67 0.13 5.34
C GLN A 59 14.10 -0.51 4.00
N TRP A 60 14.60 -1.74 4.08
CA TRP A 60 14.93 -2.58 2.93
C TRP A 60 14.17 -3.92 2.99
N PRO A 61 13.95 -4.60 1.84
CA PRO A 61 14.26 -4.17 0.47
C PRO A 61 13.35 -3.04 -0.05
N GLN A 62 13.77 -2.37 -1.12
CA GLN A 62 13.01 -1.34 -1.84
C GLN A 62 12.83 -1.77 -3.29
N PHE A 63 11.64 -1.59 -3.84
CA PHE A 63 11.34 -1.92 -5.22
C PHE A 63 10.46 -0.84 -5.85
N TYR A 64 10.92 -0.28 -6.95
CA TYR A 64 10.20 0.71 -7.73
C TYR A 64 10.03 0.21 -9.16
N TRP A 65 8.84 0.41 -9.72
CA TRP A 65 8.52 0.04 -11.09
C TRP A 65 7.52 1.04 -11.70
N GLN A 66 7.76 1.40 -12.95
CA GLN A 66 6.87 2.24 -13.74
C GLN A 66 6.69 1.60 -15.12
N GLN A 67 5.44 1.53 -15.59
CA GLN A 67 5.16 1.07 -16.94
C GLN A 67 5.67 2.09 -17.96
N ARG A 68 6.09 1.62 -19.14
CA ARG A 68 6.63 2.48 -20.21
C ARG A 68 5.66 3.56 -20.70
N SER A 69 4.35 3.36 -20.58
CA SER A 69 3.36 4.37 -20.96
C SER A 69 3.23 5.47 -19.91
N GLY A 70 3.64 5.21 -18.66
CA GLY A 70 3.45 6.11 -17.53
C GLY A 70 2.07 6.00 -16.88
N ASP A 71 1.20 5.10 -17.37
CA ASP A 71 -0.17 4.95 -16.85
C ASP A 71 -0.24 4.13 -15.55
N GLU A 72 0.81 3.37 -15.23
CA GLU A 72 0.90 2.57 -14.02
C GLU A 72 2.25 2.79 -13.34
N GLU A 73 2.21 3.03 -12.03
CA GLU A 73 3.39 3.22 -11.18
C GLU A 73 3.22 2.48 -9.85
N LEU A 74 4.31 1.92 -9.33
CA LEU A 74 4.33 1.18 -8.07
C LEU A 74 5.64 1.39 -7.31
N ALA A 75 5.51 1.72 -6.02
CA ALA A 75 6.59 1.69 -5.05
C ALA A 75 6.26 0.70 -3.93
N ALA A 76 7.13 -0.28 -3.71
CA ALA A 76 7.01 -1.29 -2.67
C ALA A 76 8.19 -1.22 -1.69
N LEU A 77 7.88 -1.36 -0.40
CA LEU A 77 8.82 -1.26 0.71
C LEU A 77 8.73 -2.47 1.62
N GLY A 78 9.89 -3.03 1.96
CA GLY A 78 10.00 -4.21 2.81
C GLY A 78 9.63 -5.51 2.08
N ALA A 79 9.80 -6.63 2.77
CA ALA A 79 9.40 -7.94 2.27
C ALA A 79 8.87 -8.81 3.41
N VAL A 80 7.59 -9.15 3.36
CA VAL A 80 6.97 -10.12 4.29
C VAL A 80 7.45 -11.55 3.99
N LYS A 81 7.66 -11.85 2.70
CA LYS A 81 8.19 -13.12 2.21
C LYS A 81 9.01 -12.88 0.95
N THR A 82 10.17 -13.52 0.86
CA THR A 82 11.03 -13.49 -0.33
C THR A 82 10.95 -14.84 -1.05
N PHE A 83 11.18 -14.81 -2.36
CA PHE A 83 11.18 -15.99 -3.22
C PHE A 83 12.48 -16.02 -4.02
N SER A 84 13.02 -17.22 -4.23
CA SER A 84 14.25 -17.39 -5.00
C SER A 84 13.99 -17.53 -6.51
N SER A 85 12.74 -17.80 -6.89
CA SER A 85 12.29 -17.92 -8.27
C SER A 85 10.86 -17.46 -8.47
N LEU A 86 10.51 -17.08 -9.70
CA LEU A 86 9.15 -16.74 -10.08
C LEU A 86 8.17 -17.92 -9.86
N ALA A 87 8.62 -19.15 -10.11
CA ALA A 87 7.79 -20.35 -9.96
C ALA A 87 7.36 -20.58 -8.51
N GLU A 88 8.25 -20.33 -7.54
CA GLU A 88 7.92 -20.40 -6.11
C GLU A 88 6.87 -19.35 -5.73
N ALA A 89 7.01 -18.12 -6.23
CA ALA A 89 6.04 -17.04 -6.00
C ALA A 89 4.67 -17.40 -6.60
N GLN A 90 4.63 -17.89 -7.84
CA GLN A 90 3.39 -18.33 -8.50
C GLN A 90 2.68 -19.44 -7.72
N ARG A 91 3.44 -20.42 -7.21
CA ARG A 91 2.89 -21.48 -6.36
C ARG A 91 2.29 -20.93 -5.08
N PHE A 92 2.96 -19.98 -4.43
CA PHE A 92 2.47 -19.32 -3.23
C PHE A 92 1.14 -18.59 -3.46
N TYR A 93 1.01 -17.84 -4.56
CA TYR A 93 -0.24 -17.15 -4.90
C TYR A 93 -1.39 -18.12 -5.21
N SER A 94 -1.08 -19.22 -5.89
CA SER A 94 -2.08 -20.24 -6.25
C SER A 94 -2.67 -20.94 -5.03
N ILE A 95 -1.85 -21.19 -4.00
CA ILE A 95 -2.27 -21.87 -2.77
C ILE A 95 -2.98 -20.91 -1.80
N SER A 96 -2.50 -19.66 -1.73
CA SER A 96 -2.93 -18.74 -0.68
C SER A 96 -4.23 -18.00 -1.00
N SER A 97 -4.82 -18.20 -2.19
CA SER A 97 -5.97 -17.42 -2.69
C SER A 97 -5.78 -15.90 -2.51
N ILE A 98 -4.53 -15.44 -2.51
CA ILE A 98 -4.17 -14.03 -2.40
C ILE A 98 -4.44 -13.44 -3.77
N ARG A 99 -5.48 -12.60 -3.88
CA ARG A 99 -5.62 -11.72 -5.04
C ARG A 99 -4.44 -10.76 -5.01
N THR A 100 -3.65 -10.75 -6.07
CA THR A 100 -2.57 -9.78 -6.26
C THR A 100 -3.19 -8.39 -6.22
N CYS A 101 -3.00 -7.65 -5.13
CA CYS A 101 -3.24 -6.23 -5.11
C CYS A 101 -2.06 -5.56 -5.80
N VAL A 102 -2.19 -5.36 -7.10
CA VAL A 102 -1.41 -4.35 -7.81
C VAL A 102 -2.03 -3.02 -7.37
N PHE A 103 -1.30 -2.25 -6.57
CA PHE A 103 -1.58 -0.81 -6.45
C PHE A 103 -1.21 -0.22 -7.81
N ALA A 104 -2.21 -0.01 -8.66
CA ALA A 104 -2.12 0.91 -9.78
C ALA A 104 -2.57 2.26 -9.25
N ALA A 105 -1.61 3.17 -9.09
CA ALA A 105 -1.87 4.60 -9.11
C ALA A 105 -2.37 4.99 -10.51
#